data_AF-A0A961V8E0-F1
#
_entry.id   AF-A0A961V8E0-F1
#
_cell.length_a   1.000
_cell.length_b   1.000
_cell.length_c   1.000
_cell.angle_alpha   90.00
_cell.angle_beta   90.00
_cell.angle_gamma   90.00
#
_symmetry.space_group_name_H-M   'P 1'
#
loop_
_entity.id
_entity.type
_entity.pdbx_description
1 polymer ?
#
loop_
_entity_poly.entity_id
_entity_poly.type
_entity_poly.pdbx_seq_one_letter_code
_entity_poly.pdbx_strand_id
1 'polypeptide(L)'
;MAELADIGPGLEACFEDIRSSRMAGIPILNDALSVKAIGVRSWNGFRLCVLITPWFMNLMALPDAPEDEPVVSGTKRMFAFPAGTFEFIAGREKAIGEFWMCSLFSPVLVFSVLLTA
;
A
#
# COMPACT_ATOMS: atom_id res chain seq x y z
N MET A 1 22.57 -2.97 7.24
CA MET A 1 21.27 -3.40 7.79
C MET A 1 20.45 -2.16 8.04
N ALA A 2 19.67 -1.71 7.06
CA ALA A 2 18.74 -0.62 7.32
C ALA A 2 17.74 -1.12 8.36
N GLU A 3 17.79 -0.57 9.56
CA GLU A 3 16.67 -0.55 10.48
C GLU A 3 15.52 0.09 9.68
N LEU A 4 14.67 -0.73 9.09
CA LEU A 4 13.56 -0.27 8.25
C LEU A 4 12.65 0.50 9.19
N ALA A 5 12.82 1.83 9.18
CA ALA A 5 11.99 2.81 9.84
C ALA A 5 10.52 2.42 9.72
N ASP A 6 9.72 2.79 10.72
CA ASP A 6 8.29 2.52 10.77
C ASP A 6 7.66 2.63 9.38
N ILE A 7 7.20 1.49 8.85
CA ILE A 7 6.80 1.37 7.44
C ILE A 7 5.64 2.30 7.10
N GLY A 8 4.82 2.64 8.11
CA GLY A 8 3.65 3.50 7.94
C GLY A 8 4.07 4.87 7.41
N PRO A 9 4.89 5.63 8.16
CA PRO A 9 5.50 6.88 7.68
C PRO A 9 6.20 6.77 6.33
N GLY A 10 6.95 5.69 6.08
CA GLY A 10 7.65 5.50 4.79
C GLY A 10 6.69 5.33 3.61
N LEU A 11 5.63 4.54 3.80
CA LEU A 11 4.55 4.39 2.83
C LEU A 11 3.81 5.72 2.61
N GLU A 12 3.46 6.41 3.69
CA GLU A 12 2.75 7.69 3.60
C GLU A 12 3.55 8.71 2.80
N ALA A 13 4.83 8.89 3.10
CA ALA A 13 5.71 9.80 2.37
C ALA A 13 5.81 9.41 0.89
N CYS A 14 6.06 8.13 0.59
CA CYS A 14 6.19 7.66 -0.79
C CYS A 14 4.91 7.91 -1.60
N PHE A 15 3.74 7.63 -1.05
CA PHE A 15 2.48 7.79 -1.77
C PHE A 15 1.99 9.25 -1.80
N GLU A 16 2.41 10.08 -0.86
CA GLU A 16 2.17 11.52 -0.93
C GLU A 16 3.00 12.19 -2.04
N ASP A 17 4.24 11.73 -2.23
CA ASP A 17 5.06 12.13 -3.38
C ASP A 17 4.39 11.71 -4.70
N ILE A 18 3.78 10.52 -4.74
CA ILE A 18 3.01 10.06 -5.91
C ILE A 18 1.78 10.94 -6.15
N ARG A 19 1.05 11.30 -5.08
CA ARG A 19 -0.10 12.19 -5.14
C ARG A 19 0.27 13.55 -5.76
N SER A 20 1.37 14.14 -5.30
CA SER A 20 1.83 15.47 -5.73
C SER A 20 2.56 15.47 -7.09
N SER A 21 2.96 14.31 -7.60
CA SER A 21 3.64 14.16 -8.89
C SER A 21 2.79 13.42 -9.93
N ARG A 22 2.89 12.09 -9.98
CA ARG A 22 2.31 11.24 -11.03
C ARG A 22 0.78 11.29 -11.08
N MET A 23 0.15 11.52 -9.93
CA MET A 23 -1.30 11.59 -9.82
C MET A 23 -1.85 13.01 -9.84
N ALA A 24 -1.00 14.04 -9.86
CA ALA A 24 -1.43 15.44 -9.80
C ALA A 24 -2.32 15.79 -11.00
N GLY A 25 -3.48 16.38 -10.72
CA GLY A 25 -4.45 16.81 -11.74
C GLY A 25 -5.28 15.69 -12.37
N ILE A 26 -5.16 14.44 -11.91
CA ILE A 26 -6.01 13.35 -12.39
C ILE A 26 -7.43 13.49 -11.78
N PRO A 27 -8.51 13.48 -12.57
CA PRO A 27 -9.88 13.72 -12.08
C PRO A 27 -10.43 12.71 -11.07
N ILE A 28 -9.75 11.56 -10.88
CA ILE A 28 -10.17 10.49 -9.99
C ILE A 28 -9.77 10.72 -8.52
N LEU A 29 -9.00 11.78 -8.25
CA LEU A 29 -8.56 12.10 -6.90
C LEU A 29 -9.73 12.56 -6.04
N ASN A 30 -9.90 11.91 -4.89
CA ASN A 30 -10.80 12.33 -3.84
C ASN A 30 -10.04 13.15 -2.78
N ASP A 31 -10.11 14.48 -2.90
CA ASP A 31 -9.42 15.41 -1.98
C ASP A 31 -9.94 15.37 -0.53
N ALA A 32 -11.06 14.69 -0.27
CA ALA A 32 -11.53 14.44 1.10
C ALA A 32 -10.70 13.39 1.85
N LEU A 33 -9.83 12.66 1.13
CA LEU A 33 -8.93 11.65 1.67
C LEU A 33 -7.49 12.13 1.56
N SER A 34 -6.68 11.76 2.54
CA SER A 34 -5.22 11.92 2.51
C SER A 34 -4.56 10.54 2.43
N VAL A 35 -3.30 10.50 2.04
CA VAL A 35 -2.52 9.27 2.11
C VAL A 35 -2.36 8.85 3.58
N LYS A 36 -2.78 7.63 3.93
CA LYS A 36 -2.63 7.07 5.28
C LYS A 36 -2.38 5.57 5.29
N ALA A 37 -1.44 5.14 6.13
CA ALA A 37 -1.16 3.73 6.40
C ALA A 37 -1.76 3.35 7.77
N ILE A 38 -2.73 2.44 7.78
CA ILE A 38 -3.50 2.09 8.99
C ILE A 38 -3.25 0.63 9.37
N GLY A 39 -3.11 0.40 10.68
CA GLY A 39 -3.15 -0.95 11.27
C GLY A 39 -1.92 -1.79 10.91
N VAL A 40 -0.74 -1.16 10.88
CA VAL A 40 0.54 -1.82 10.63
C VAL A 40 0.73 -2.99 11.62
N ARG A 41 0.90 -4.21 11.09
CA ARG A 41 1.14 -5.42 11.90
C ARG A 41 2.00 -6.43 11.18
N SER A 42 2.78 -7.21 11.92
CA SER A 42 3.54 -8.34 11.34
C SER A 42 2.63 -9.54 11.06
N TRP A 43 2.90 -10.25 9.96
CA TRP A 43 2.19 -11.44 9.51
C TRP A 43 3.06 -12.22 8.52
N ASN A 44 3.42 -13.47 8.86
CA ASN A 44 4.10 -14.43 7.95
C ASN A 44 5.35 -13.91 7.23
N GLY A 45 6.22 -13.13 7.91
CA GLY A 45 7.42 -12.54 7.29
C GLY A 45 7.14 -11.28 6.47
N PHE A 46 5.94 -10.72 6.59
CA PHE A 46 5.54 -9.45 6.03
C PHE A 46 5.02 -8.51 7.11
N ARG A 47 5.01 -7.22 6.79
CA ARG A 47 4.20 -6.22 7.47
C ARG A 47 2.97 -5.90 6.62
N LEU A 48 1.81 -6.02 7.23
CA LEU A 48 0.53 -5.67 6.63
C LEU A 48 0.06 -4.30 7.09
N CYS A 49 -0.55 -3.55 6.20
CA CYS A 49 -1.34 -2.37 6.54
C CYS A 49 -2.39 -2.10 5.46
N VAL A 50 -3.43 -1.34 5.80
CA VAL A 50 -4.31 -0.74 4.79
C VAL A 50 -3.68 0.59 4.38
N LEU A 51 -3.42 0.76 3.09
CA LEU A 51 -3.03 2.05 2.52
C LEU A 51 -4.24 2.70 1.88
N ILE A 52 -4.62 3.84 2.43
CA ILE A 52 -5.63 4.74 1.88
C ILE A 52 -4.90 5.80 1.07
N THR A 53 -5.37 6.06 -0.14
CA THR A 53 -4.95 7.18 -0.98
C THR A 53 -6.19 7.88 -1.53
N PRO A 54 -6.07 9.10 -2.08
CA PRO A 54 -7.18 9.74 -2.79
C PRO A 54 -7.73 8.97 -4.01
N TRP A 55 -7.07 7.92 -4.52
CA TRP A 55 -7.48 7.20 -5.73
C TRP A 55 -7.75 5.71 -5.53
N PHE A 56 -7.22 5.08 -4.48
CA PHE A 56 -7.52 3.70 -4.10
C PHE A 56 -7.40 3.47 -2.59
N MET A 57 -7.93 2.33 -2.15
CA MET A 57 -7.63 1.71 -0.86
C MET A 57 -7.14 0.28 -1.09
N ASN A 58 -5.93 -0.04 -0.62
CA ASN A 58 -5.33 -1.35 -0.80
C ASN A 58 -4.91 -1.97 0.53
N LEU A 59 -5.02 -3.29 0.64
CA LEU A 59 -4.27 -4.06 1.64
C LEU A 59 -2.86 -4.25 1.09
N MET A 60 -1.87 -3.76 1.84
CA MET A 60 -0.45 -3.84 1.49
C MET A 60 0.24 -4.92 2.30
N ALA A 61 1.19 -5.61 1.70
CA ALA A 61 2.10 -6.52 2.38
C ALA A 61 3.54 -6.22 1.94
N LEU A 62 4.36 -5.75 2.87
CA LEU A 62 5.78 -5.43 2.65
C LEU A 62 6.61 -6.54 3.28
N PRO A 63 7.56 -7.16 2.56
CA PRO A 63 8.35 -8.24 3.14
C PRO A 63 9.31 -7.68 4.22
N ASP A 64 9.49 -8.41 5.33
CA ASP A 64 10.37 -7.99 6.44
C ASP A 64 11.85 -7.92 6.04
N ALA A 65 12.21 -8.67 4.99
CA ALA A 65 13.52 -8.66 4.35
C ALA A 65 13.31 -8.68 2.81
N PRO A 66 14.28 -8.22 2.02
CA PRO A 66 14.22 -8.38 0.56
C PRO A 66 13.97 -9.85 0.19
N GLU A 67 13.09 -10.10 -0.79
CA GLU A 67 12.97 -11.46 -1.35
C GLU A 67 14.30 -11.85 -2.03
N ASP A 68 14.63 -13.14 -1.98
CA ASP A 68 15.89 -13.68 -2.53
C ASP A 68 16.02 -13.39 -4.03
N GLU A 69 14.88 -13.39 -4.73
CA GLU A 69 14.77 -13.02 -6.13
C GLU A 69 13.86 -11.79 -6.27
N PRO A 70 14.29 -10.75 -7.02
CA PRO A 70 13.49 -9.56 -7.20
C PRO A 70 12.21 -9.88 -7.99
N VAL A 71 11.06 -9.55 -7.40
CA VAL A 71 9.77 -9.82 -8.01
C VAL A 71 9.47 -8.76 -9.06
N VAL A 72 9.12 -9.21 -10.28
CA VAL A 72 8.71 -8.30 -11.36
C VAL A 72 7.37 -7.64 -11.01
N SER A 73 7.30 -6.31 -11.07
CA SER A 73 6.04 -5.57 -10.88
C SER A 73 4.93 -6.11 -11.78
N GLY A 74 3.73 -6.29 -11.24
CA GLY A 74 2.61 -6.91 -11.93
C GLY A 74 2.50 -8.43 -11.72
N THR A 75 3.52 -9.07 -11.14
CA THR A 75 3.43 -10.49 -10.73
C THR A 75 2.29 -10.69 -9.75
N LYS A 76 1.54 -11.78 -9.88
CA LYS A 76 0.44 -12.13 -9.00
C LYS A 76 0.86 -13.23 -8.02
N ARG A 77 0.48 -13.11 -6.76
CA ARG A 77 0.67 -14.13 -5.73
C ARG A 77 -0.59 -14.25 -4.87
N MET A 78 -0.98 -15.48 -4.56
CA MET A 78 -2.12 -15.75 -3.67
C MET A 78 -1.65 -15.78 -2.22
N PHE A 79 -2.29 -15.01 -1.36
CA PHE A 79 -2.06 -15.02 0.08
C PHE A 79 -3.30 -15.56 0.81
N ALA A 80 -3.09 -16.56 1.66
CA ALA A 80 -4.14 -17.19 2.44
C ALA A 80 -4.29 -16.51 3.82
N PHE A 81 -5.47 -15.96 4.08
CA PHE A 81 -5.86 -15.39 5.36
C PHE A 81 -7.01 -16.21 5.97
N PRO A 82 -7.31 -16.05 7.27
CA PRO A 82 -8.49 -16.68 7.88
C PRO A 82 -9.81 -16.30 7.17
N ALA A 83 -9.88 -15.11 6.58
CA ALA A 83 -11.03 -14.62 5.82
C ALA A 83 -11.12 -15.19 4.38
N GLY A 84 -10.11 -15.94 3.93
CA GLY A 84 -10.03 -16.48 2.57
C GLY A 84 -8.69 -16.19 1.90
N THR A 85 -8.58 -16.62 0.65
CA THR A 85 -7.37 -16.42 -0.16
C THR A 85 -7.57 -15.23 -1.09
N PHE A 86 -6.61 -14.32 -1.11
CA PHE A 86 -6.67 -13.08 -1.88
C PHE A 86 -5.51 -13.03 -2.88
N GLU A 87 -5.79 -12.51 -4.07
CA GLU A 87 -4.76 -12.23 -5.08
C GLU A 87 -4.10 -10.88 -4.76
N PHE A 88 -2.78 -10.91 -4.65
CA PHE A 88 -1.96 -9.72 -4.52
C PHE A 88 -1.12 -9.53 -5.78
N ILE A 89 -0.87 -8.27 -6.13
CA ILE A 89 -0.04 -7.87 -7.26
C ILE A 89 1.23 -7.21 -6.72
N ALA A 90 2.39 -7.63 -7.22
CA ALA A 90 3.67 -7.06 -6.88
C ALA A 90 3.80 -5.63 -7.43
N GLY A 91 4.31 -4.74 -6.60
CA GLY A 91 4.72 -3.39 -6.96
C GLY A 91 6.10 -3.09 -6.38
N ARG A 92 6.70 -2.02 -6.85
CA ARG A 92 8.01 -1.57 -6.38
C ARG A 92 8.12 -0.07 -6.47
N GLU A 93 8.59 0.54 -5.40
CA GLU A 93 8.92 1.96 -5.35
C GLU A 93 10.31 2.12 -4.72
N LYS A 94 11.10 3.05 -5.23
CA LYS A 94 12.50 3.22 -4.80
C LYS A 94 12.63 3.47 -3.29
N ALA A 95 11.67 4.18 -2.70
CA ALA A 95 11.71 4.59 -1.30
C ALA A 95 11.35 3.47 -0.30
N ILE A 96 10.47 2.54 -0.69
CA ILE A 96 9.92 1.50 0.21
C ILE A 96 10.26 0.08 -0.23
N GLY A 97 10.88 -0.09 -1.40
CA GLY A 97 11.25 -1.39 -1.94
C GLY A 97 10.06 -2.10 -2.60
N GLU A 98 10.12 -3.43 -2.56
CA GLU A 98 9.08 -4.31 -3.11
C GLU A 98 7.93 -4.43 -2.13
N PHE A 99 6.72 -4.51 -2.67
CA PHE A 99 5.51 -4.71 -1.89
C PHE A 99 4.48 -5.47 -2.71
N TRP A 100 3.52 -6.05 -2.02
CA TRP A 100 2.37 -6.72 -2.59
C TRP A 100 1.13 -5.90 -2.24
N MET A 101 0.22 -5.70 -3.20
CA MET A 101 -1.02 -4.97 -2.99
C MET A 101 -2.24 -5.75 -3.45
N CYS A 102 -3.31 -5.72 -2.65
CA CYS A 102 -4.63 -6.23 -2.99
C CYS A 102 -5.62 -5.07 -2.92
N SER A 103 -6.29 -4.77 -4.04
CA SER A 103 -7.27 -3.68 -4.10
C SER A 103 -8.49 -4.01 -3.26
N LEU A 104 -8.81 -3.15 -2.30
CA LEU A 104 -10.04 -3.22 -1.52
C LEU A 104 -11.12 -2.35 -2.15
N PHE A 105 -10.75 -1.13 -2.56
CA PHE A 105 -11.63 -0.18 -3.24
C PHE A 105 -10.87 0.66 -4.27
N SER A 106 -11.45 0.77 -5.47
CA SER A 106 -11.07 1.77 -6.46
C SER A 106 -12.23 1.98 -7.44
N PRO A 107 -12.61 3.22 -7.76
CA PRO A 107 -12.17 4.46 -7.11
C PRO A 107 -12.77 4.63 -5.70
N VAL A 108 -12.18 5.51 -4.90
CA VAL A 108 -12.61 5.82 -3.52
C VAL A 108 -13.55 7.03 -3.43
N LEU A 109 -14.22 7.39 -4.52
CA LEU A 109 -15.11 8.57 -4.61
C LEU A 109 -16.35 8.46 -3.71
N VAL A 110 -16.70 7.25 -3.26
CA VAL A 110 -17.84 7.00 -2.37
C VAL A 110 -17.59 7.43 -0.91
N PHE A 111 -16.33 7.71 -0.53
CA PHE A 111 -15.95 8.07 0.83
C PHE A 111 -15.88 9.59 0.99
N SER A 112 -16.52 10.13 2.03
CA SER A 112 -16.68 11.58 2.22
C SER A 112 -15.73 12.22 3.24
N VAL A 113 -15.10 11.43 4.09
CA VAL A 113 -14.16 11.92 5.12
C VAL A 113 -13.23 10.79 5.57
N LEU A 114 -11.98 11.12 5.86
CA LEU A 114 -11.06 10.25 6.58
C LEU A 114 -11.00 10.66 8.05
N LEU A 115 -11.53 9.81 8.94
CA LEU A 115 -11.37 9.95 10.39
C LEU A 115 -10.23 9.03 10.83
N THR A 116 -9.20 9.61 11.42
CA THR A 116 -8.13 8.85 12.08
C THR A 116 -8.35 8.98 13.60
N ALA A 117 -8.47 7.83 14.28
CA ALA A 117 -8.61 7.73 15.73
C ALA A 117 -7.24 7.61 16.39
#